data_AF-A0A7Y9N094-F1
#
_entry.id   AF-A0A7Y9N094-F1
#
_cell.length_a   1.000
_cell.length_b   1.000
_cell.length_c   1.000
_cell.angle_alpha   90.00
_cell.angle_beta   90.00
_cell.angle_gamma   90.00
#
_symmetry.space_group_name_H-M   'P 1'
#
loop_
_entity.id
_entity.type
_entity.pdbx_description
1 polymer ?
#
loop_
_entity_poly.entity_id
_entity_poly.type
_entity_poly.pdbx_seq_one_letter_code
_entity_poly.pdbx_strand_id
1 'polypeptide(L)'
;MALRHRFAAAAIVLGVASSMAACAPQPDPQRTATPTAAPTSVEDEGRAFYLAQGFAENEGRLSPKTPAQQALVDDVIESGVWAGIPDEDVAWMSLELTIDVCLVAIESEHRVDASKVGDHIDSSEIIGSWSNAFEESDPGLPFMLGGLAISGMKYLCPDDHPGWLAAYRELPIPTG
;
A
#
# COMPACT_ATOMS: atom_id res chain seq x y z
N MET A 1 -16.91 -44.56 -20.95
CA MET A 1 -18.06 -43.73 -21.40
C MET A 1 -17.73 -43.22 -22.79
N ALA A 2 -18.35 -43.79 -23.82
CA ALA A 2 -18.00 -43.53 -25.21
C ALA A 2 -19.14 -42.82 -25.96
N LEU A 3 -18.70 -41.81 -26.70
CA LEU A 3 -19.19 -41.27 -27.96
C LEU A 3 -20.54 -40.53 -28.07
N ARG A 4 -20.35 -39.34 -28.62
CA ARG A 4 -21.29 -38.30 -29.02
C ARG A 4 -22.08 -38.66 -30.29
N HIS A 5 -23.07 -37.80 -30.51
CA HIS A 5 -23.64 -37.35 -31.78
C HIS A 5 -24.83 -38.14 -32.34
N ARG A 6 -25.99 -37.48 -32.22
CA ARG A 6 -27.08 -37.57 -33.19
C ARG A 6 -27.39 -36.15 -33.69
N PHE A 7 -27.30 -36.00 -35.01
CA PHE A 7 -28.27 -35.39 -35.95
C PHE A 7 -29.06 -34.17 -35.44
N ALA A 8 -29.38 -33.10 -36.17
CA ALA A 8 -29.46 -32.67 -37.57
C ALA A 8 -30.45 -31.48 -37.44
N ALA A 9 -30.30 -30.29 -38.00
CA ALA A 9 -30.48 -29.86 -39.38
C ALA A 9 -31.22 -28.51 -39.29
N ALA A 10 -30.96 -27.66 -40.26
CA ALA A 10 -31.36 -26.26 -40.35
C ALA A 10 -32.88 -26.03 -40.50
N ALA A 11 -33.34 -24.85 -40.11
CA ALA A 11 -34.35 -24.10 -40.85
C ALA A 11 -34.24 -22.60 -40.51
N ILE A 12 -33.76 -21.83 -41.49
CA ILE A 12 -33.76 -20.37 -41.52
C ILE A 12 -35.19 -19.92 -41.83
N VAL A 13 -35.76 -19.05 -40.99
CA VAL A 13 -37.02 -18.35 -41.28
C VAL A 13 -36.70 -16.87 -41.48
N LEU A 14 -36.62 -16.45 -42.75
CA LEU A 14 -36.68 -15.04 -43.12
C LEU A 14 -38.17 -14.65 -43.25
N GLY A 15 -38.67 -13.87 -42.31
CA GLY A 15 -39.95 -13.18 -42.41
C GLY A 15 -39.72 -11.69 -42.63
N VAL A 16 -40.11 -11.17 -43.79
CA VAL A 16 -40.14 -9.73 -44.10
C VAL A 16 -41.54 -9.22 -43.77
N ALA A 17 -41.65 -8.22 -42.90
CA ALA A 17 -42.85 -7.41 -42.75
C ALA A 17 -42.50 -5.96 -42.43
N SER A 18 -42.94 -5.08 -43.33
CA SER A 18 -42.74 -3.64 -43.36
C SER A 18 -43.50 -2.91 -42.24
N SER A 19 -42.93 -1.80 -41.73
CA SER A 19 -43.69 -0.67 -41.16
C SER A 19 -42.83 0.60 -41.17
N MET A 20 -43.37 1.65 -41.78
CA MET A 20 -42.80 2.99 -41.83
C MET A 20 -43.09 3.71 -40.50
N ALA A 21 -42.06 4.27 -39.84
CA ALA A 21 -42.22 5.29 -38.80
C ALA A 21 -40.91 6.08 -38.63
N ALA A 22 -41.04 7.38 -38.43
CA ALA A 22 -40.00 8.40 -38.41
C ALA A 22 -38.84 8.13 -37.44
N CYS A 23 -37.59 8.24 -37.90
CA CYS A 23 -36.41 8.31 -37.04
C CYS A 23 -36.23 9.74 -36.51
N ALA A 24 -36.87 10.04 -35.38
CA ALA A 24 -36.25 10.96 -34.42
C ALA A 24 -35.02 10.25 -33.82
N PRO A 25 -33.92 10.96 -33.47
CA PRO A 25 -32.81 10.33 -32.77
C PRO A 25 -33.32 9.79 -31.43
N GLN A 26 -33.33 8.47 -31.30
CA GLN A 26 -33.71 7.80 -30.06
C GLN A 26 -32.61 8.08 -29.03
N PRO A 27 -32.90 8.61 -27.83
CA PRO A 27 -31.89 8.77 -26.79
C PRO A 27 -31.40 7.38 -26.39
N ASP A 28 -30.11 7.14 -26.56
CA ASP A 28 -29.45 5.88 -26.25
C ASP A 28 -29.56 5.59 -24.73
N PRO A 29 -30.25 4.52 -24.29
CA PRO A 29 -30.39 4.19 -22.88
C PRO A 29 -29.10 3.61 -22.27
N GLN A 30 -28.06 3.37 -23.07
CA GLN A 30 -26.79 2.80 -22.61
C GLN A 30 -25.67 3.85 -22.55
N ARG A 31 -25.95 5.00 -21.94
CA ARG A 31 -24.88 5.76 -21.29
C ARG A 31 -25.05 5.63 -19.78
N THR A 32 -24.88 4.40 -19.29
CA THR A 32 -24.48 4.18 -17.90
C THR A 32 -23.16 4.91 -17.75
N ALA A 33 -23.21 6.13 -17.20
CA ALA A 33 -22.02 6.80 -16.73
C ALA A 33 -21.47 5.91 -15.62
N THR A 34 -20.55 5.01 -15.98
CA THR A 34 -19.62 4.46 -15.00
C THR A 34 -19.03 5.69 -14.32
N PRO A 35 -19.11 5.83 -12.99
CA PRO A 35 -18.32 6.83 -12.31
C PRO A 35 -16.87 6.45 -12.63
N THR A 36 -16.27 7.14 -13.59
CA THR A 36 -14.83 7.23 -13.67
C THR A 36 -14.47 7.93 -12.37
N ALA A 37 -14.10 7.14 -11.35
CA ALA A 37 -13.41 7.69 -10.20
C ALA A 37 -12.33 8.60 -10.78
N ALA A 38 -12.36 9.88 -10.42
CA ALA A 38 -11.30 10.78 -10.81
C ALA A 38 -9.97 10.11 -10.42
N PRO A 39 -8.90 10.23 -11.23
CA PRO A 39 -7.58 9.83 -10.75
C PRO A 39 -7.38 10.51 -9.39
N THR A 40 -7.24 9.71 -8.33
CA THR A 40 -6.91 10.23 -7.01
C THR A 40 -5.53 10.84 -7.14
N SER A 41 -5.41 12.14 -6.87
CA SER A 41 -4.08 12.74 -6.82
C SER A 41 -3.29 12.10 -5.68
N VAL A 42 -1.97 12.22 -5.72
CA VAL A 42 -1.07 11.76 -4.64
C VAL A 42 -1.53 12.34 -3.28
N GLU A 43 -1.96 13.60 -3.26
CA GLU A 43 -2.43 14.27 -2.05
C GLU A 43 -3.77 13.71 -1.54
N ASP A 44 -4.66 13.29 -2.46
CA ASP A 44 -5.93 12.66 -2.10
C ASP A 44 -5.72 11.25 -1.56
N GLU A 45 -4.82 10.49 -2.16
CA GLU A 45 -4.44 9.16 -1.70
C GLU A 45 -3.73 9.20 -0.35
N GLY A 46 -2.73 10.06 -0.18
CA GLY A 46 -2.00 10.20 1.08
C GLY A 46 -2.92 10.61 2.22
N ARG A 47 -3.86 11.53 1.96
CA ARG A 47 -4.89 11.91 2.94
C ARG A 47 -5.83 10.75 3.26
N ALA A 48 -6.27 9.99 2.26
CA ALA A 48 -7.12 8.83 2.47
C ALA A 48 -6.41 7.75 3.29
N PHE A 49 -5.14 7.48 2.99
CA PHE A 49 -4.29 6.55 3.73
C PHE A 49 -4.13 6.98 5.19
N TYR A 50 -3.76 8.24 5.45
CA TYR A 50 -3.56 8.74 6.80
C TYR A 50 -4.87 8.71 7.61
N LEU A 51 -5.99 9.10 7.01
CA LEU A 51 -7.32 9.00 7.64
C LEU A 51 -7.69 7.56 8.01
N ALA A 52 -7.34 6.59 7.16
CA ALA A 52 -7.58 5.17 7.43
C ALA A 52 -6.78 4.65 8.64
N GLN A 53 -5.67 5.30 9.01
CA GLN A 53 -4.91 4.94 10.21
C GLN A 53 -5.61 5.36 11.51
N GLY A 54 -6.55 6.30 11.45
CA GLY A 54 -7.37 6.72 12.59
C GLY A 54 -6.66 7.61 13.62
N PHE A 55 -5.47 8.14 13.30
CA PHE A 55 -4.75 9.07 14.16
C PHE A 55 -5.25 10.51 13.99
N ALA A 56 -5.33 11.25 15.10
CA ALA A 56 -5.64 12.67 15.07
C ALA A 56 -4.43 13.48 14.60
N GLU A 57 -4.68 14.67 14.04
CA GLU A 57 -3.62 15.64 13.77
C GLU A 57 -2.93 16.03 15.09
N ASN A 58 -1.60 15.91 15.15
CA ASN A 58 -0.80 16.13 16.36
C ASN A 58 -1.18 15.22 17.52
N GLU A 59 -1.72 14.04 17.24
CA GLU A 59 -1.69 12.97 18.23
C GLU A 59 -0.24 12.78 18.69
N GLY A 60 -0.05 12.63 20.00
CA GLY A 60 1.28 12.40 20.52
C GLY A 60 1.74 10.99 20.15
N ARG A 61 2.13 10.25 21.18
CA ARG A 61 2.56 8.88 21.04
C ARG A 61 1.51 7.99 20.38
N LEU A 62 1.86 7.38 19.25
CA LEU A 62 0.97 6.49 18.51
C LEU A 62 0.76 5.16 19.24
N SER A 63 -0.44 4.61 19.13
CA SER A 63 -0.80 3.27 19.60
C SER A 63 -1.76 2.60 18.62
N PRO A 64 -1.78 1.26 18.50
CA PRO A 64 -2.65 0.59 17.55
C PRO A 64 -4.14 0.93 17.74
N LYS A 65 -4.80 1.30 16.65
CA LYS A 65 -6.25 1.58 16.56
C LYS A 65 -6.98 0.61 15.63
N THR A 66 -6.24 -0.09 14.79
CA THR A 66 -6.78 -1.09 13.86
C THR A 66 -6.17 -2.47 14.11
N PRO A 67 -6.85 -3.56 13.71
CA PRO A 67 -6.28 -4.91 13.81
C PRO A 67 -4.98 -5.08 13.01
N ALA A 68 -4.84 -4.40 11.86
CA ALA A 68 -3.62 -4.44 11.05
C ALA A 68 -2.44 -3.77 11.77
N GLN A 69 -2.69 -2.63 12.44
CA GLN A 69 -1.69 -1.98 13.28
C GLN A 69 -1.30 -2.84 14.48
N GLN A 70 -2.26 -3.54 15.09
CA GLN A 70 -1.96 -4.45 16.19
C GLN A 70 -1.09 -5.62 15.71
N ALA A 71 -1.43 -6.24 14.57
CA ALA A 71 -0.64 -7.32 14.00
C ALA A 71 0.79 -6.89 13.63
N LEU A 72 0.95 -5.65 13.16
CA LEU A 72 2.27 -5.04 12.96
C LEU A 72 3.07 -4.98 14.25
N VAL A 73 2.48 -4.45 15.31
CA VAL A 73 3.17 -4.28 16.60
C VAL A 73 3.49 -5.64 17.22
N ASP A 74 2.54 -6.58 17.20
CA ASP A 74 2.72 -7.94 17.72
C ASP A 74 3.89 -8.62 17.03
N ASP A 75 3.96 -8.58 15.69
CA ASP A 75 5.07 -9.17 14.94
C ASP A 75 6.44 -8.57 15.30
N VAL A 76 6.50 -7.25 15.51
CA VAL A 76 7.75 -6.57 15.84
C VAL A 76 8.21 -6.97 17.25
N ILE A 77 7.29 -7.01 18.21
CA ILE A 77 7.56 -7.46 19.59
C ILE A 77 7.99 -8.94 19.58
N GLU A 78 7.25 -9.80 18.89
CA GLU A 78 7.52 -11.24 18.80
C GLU A 78 8.84 -11.56 18.09
N SER A 79 9.31 -10.69 17.19
CA SER A 79 10.62 -10.85 16.54
C SER A 79 11.79 -10.87 17.52
N GLY A 80 11.62 -10.23 18.69
CA GLY A 80 12.66 -10.09 19.71
C GLY A 80 13.85 -9.20 19.32
N VAL A 81 13.86 -8.60 18.12
CA VAL A 81 14.95 -7.72 17.64
C VAL A 81 15.14 -6.51 18.55
N TRP A 82 14.02 -5.98 19.05
CA TRP A 82 13.96 -4.78 19.88
C TRP A 82 13.78 -5.09 21.37
N ALA A 83 14.14 -6.30 21.80
CA ALA A 83 14.01 -6.72 23.19
C ALA A 83 14.78 -5.79 24.14
N GLY A 84 14.11 -5.34 25.21
CA GLY A 84 14.66 -4.41 26.18
C GLY A 84 14.15 -2.97 26.03
N ILE A 85 13.50 -2.66 24.91
CA ILE A 85 12.71 -1.44 24.73
C ILE A 85 11.28 -1.73 25.25
N PRO A 86 10.64 -0.80 25.99
CA PRO A 86 9.25 -0.98 26.42
C PRO A 86 8.31 -1.25 25.23
N ASP A 87 7.36 -2.18 25.39
CA ASP A 87 6.45 -2.60 24.31
C ASP A 87 5.67 -1.42 23.73
N GLU A 88 5.29 -0.47 24.58
CA GLU A 88 4.65 0.75 24.14
C GLU A 88 5.55 1.56 23.19
N ASP A 89 6.87 1.59 23.41
CA ASP A 89 7.85 2.40 22.65
C ASP A 89 8.11 1.72 21.31
N VAL A 90 8.20 0.37 21.33
CA VAL A 90 8.23 -0.44 20.11
C VAL A 90 6.97 -0.22 19.29
N ALA A 91 5.80 -0.19 19.91
CA ALA A 91 4.53 0.07 19.23
C ALA A 91 4.52 1.44 18.55
N TRP A 92 4.93 2.48 19.29
CA TRP A 92 4.99 3.85 18.77
C TRP A 92 5.96 3.98 17.60
N MET A 93 7.21 3.53 17.78
CA MET A 93 8.25 3.56 16.76
C MET A 93 7.81 2.82 15.49
N SER A 94 7.28 1.59 15.64
CA SER A 94 6.90 0.76 14.49
C SER A 94 5.78 1.41 13.68
N LEU A 95 4.81 2.04 14.34
CA LEU A 95 3.71 2.74 13.67
C LEU A 95 4.21 3.98 12.94
N GLU A 96 5.02 4.84 13.58
CA GLU A 96 5.55 6.04 12.94
C GLU A 96 6.37 5.70 11.69
N LEU A 97 7.33 4.79 11.83
CA LEU A 97 8.22 4.40 10.73
C LEU A 97 7.46 3.79 9.56
N THR A 98 6.50 2.89 9.83
CA THR A 98 5.74 2.25 8.75
C THR A 98 4.77 3.23 8.08
N ILE A 99 4.15 4.14 8.83
CA ILE A 99 3.27 5.16 8.24
C ILE A 99 4.09 6.09 7.34
N ASP A 100 5.28 6.52 7.77
CA ASP A 100 6.20 7.36 7.01
C ASP A 100 6.55 6.73 5.66
N VAL A 101 7.06 5.49 5.65
CA VAL A 101 7.46 4.83 4.39
C VAL A 101 6.27 4.54 3.46
N CYS A 102 5.07 4.27 4.00
CA CYS A 102 3.87 4.13 3.19
C CYS A 102 3.44 5.47 2.54
N LEU A 103 3.61 6.59 3.25
CA LEU A 103 3.37 7.92 2.65
C LEU A 103 4.39 8.22 1.56
N VAL A 104 5.67 7.88 1.75
CA VAL A 104 6.69 8.02 0.70
C VAL A 104 6.37 7.14 -0.52
N ALA A 105 5.83 5.94 -0.32
CA ALA A 105 5.36 5.11 -1.42
C ALA A 105 4.28 5.83 -2.24
N ILE A 106 3.27 6.42 -1.58
CA ILE A 106 2.22 7.20 -2.24
C ILE A 106 2.79 8.45 -2.94
N GLU A 107 3.67 9.19 -2.27
CA GLU A 107 4.32 10.40 -2.83
C GLU A 107 5.14 10.11 -4.08
N SER A 108 5.69 8.90 -4.18
CA SER A 108 6.43 8.43 -5.35
C SER A 108 5.56 7.85 -6.47
N GLU A 109 4.23 7.91 -6.34
CA GLU A 109 3.26 7.21 -7.19
C GLU A 109 3.53 5.69 -7.22
N HIS A 110 3.86 5.10 -6.07
CA HIS A 110 4.20 3.69 -5.87
C HIS A 110 5.44 3.21 -6.64
N ARG A 111 6.28 4.13 -7.12
CA ARG A 111 7.50 3.78 -7.88
C ARG A 111 8.72 3.74 -6.98
N VAL A 112 9.27 2.54 -6.82
CA VAL A 112 10.43 2.30 -5.96
C VAL A 112 11.62 1.69 -6.72
N ASP A 113 12.81 2.08 -6.30
CA ASP A 113 14.10 1.51 -6.66
C ASP A 113 15.05 1.63 -5.45
N ALA A 114 16.24 1.03 -5.54
CA ALA A 114 17.22 1.06 -4.44
C ALA A 114 17.60 2.50 -4.04
N SER A 115 17.73 3.42 -5.02
CA SER A 115 18.05 4.82 -4.74
C SER A 115 16.99 5.46 -3.82
N LYS A 116 15.71 5.25 -4.13
CA LYS A 116 14.62 5.82 -3.33
C LYS A 116 14.57 5.28 -1.91
N VAL A 117 14.81 3.99 -1.74
CA VAL A 117 14.88 3.39 -0.41
C VAL A 117 16.07 3.97 0.37
N GLY A 118 17.23 4.08 -0.28
CA GLY A 118 18.41 4.70 0.32
C GLY A 118 18.16 6.15 0.72
N ASP A 119 17.60 6.95 -0.18
CA ASP A 119 17.27 8.36 0.08
C ASP A 119 16.31 8.50 1.27
N HIS A 120 15.27 7.66 1.34
CA HIS A 120 14.35 7.66 2.49
C HIS A 120 15.05 7.34 3.81
N ILE A 121 15.90 6.31 3.83
CA ILE A 121 16.66 5.91 5.02
C ILE A 121 17.61 7.03 5.47
N ASP A 122 18.28 7.68 4.52
CA ASP A 122 19.29 8.70 4.79
C ASP A 122 18.68 10.06 5.16
N SER A 123 17.48 10.38 4.67
CA SER A 123 16.87 11.71 4.83
C SER A 123 15.60 11.76 5.66
N SER A 124 15.02 10.63 6.10
CA SER A 124 13.81 10.64 6.93
C SER A 124 14.11 11.29 8.29
N GLU A 125 13.38 12.36 8.61
CA GLU A 125 13.45 13.01 9.92
C GLU A 125 12.99 12.05 11.04
N ILE A 126 12.04 11.15 10.74
CA ILE A 126 11.54 10.16 11.70
C ILE A 126 12.62 9.12 11.99
N ILE A 127 13.28 8.56 10.96
CA ILE A 127 14.41 7.64 11.16
C ILE A 127 15.55 8.33 11.91
N GLY A 128 15.87 9.57 11.55
CA GLY A 128 16.88 10.36 12.26
C GLY A 128 16.53 10.62 13.73
N SER A 129 15.27 10.93 14.03
CA SER A 129 14.78 11.13 15.40
C SER A 129 14.94 9.87 16.26
N TRP A 130 14.48 8.72 15.75
CA TRP A 130 14.62 7.44 16.45
C TRP A 130 16.08 7.01 16.60
N SER A 131 16.90 7.18 15.55
CA SER A 131 18.34 6.89 15.63
C SER A 131 19.03 7.68 16.74
N ASN A 132 18.71 8.97 16.86
CA ASN A 132 19.24 9.83 17.93
C ASN A 132 18.72 9.43 19.31
N ALA A 133 17.45 9.00 19.42
CA ALA A 133 16.83 8.61 20.68
C ALA A 133 17.44 7.35 21.29
N PHE A 134 18.00 6.45 20.48
CA PHE A 134 18.72 5.27 20.97
C PHE A 134 20.11 5.60 21.53
N GLU A 135 20.61 6.84 21.38
CA GLU A 135 21.97 7.27 21.78
C GLU A 135 23.09 6.36 21.24
N GLU A 136 22.78 5.52 20.24
CA GLU A 136 23.71 4.60 19.61
C GLU A 136 24.40 5.31 18.45
N SER A 137 25.72 5.39 18.51
CA SER A 137 26.55 5.82 17.39
C SER A 137 26.75 4.71 16.34
N ASP A 138 25.80 3.78 16.21
CA ASP A 138 25.87 2.70 15.23
C ASP A 138 25.43 3.21 13.85
N PRO A 139 26.34 3.29 12.85
CA PRO A 139 25.98 3.69 11.49
C PRO A 139 25.00 2.73 10.81
N GLY A 140 24.80 1.51 11.34
CA GLY A 140 23.81 0.54 10.87
C GLY A 140 22.38 0.78 11.39
N LEU A 141 22.18 1.63 12.41
CA LEU A 141 20.87 1.82 13.03
C LEU A 141 19.83 2.43 12.07
N PRO A 142 20.12 3.47 11.28
CA PRO A 142 19.17 3.98 10.28
C PRO A 142 18.73 2.90 9.29
N PHE A 143 19.68 2.06 8.85
CA PHE A 143 19.39 0.94 7.95
C PHE A 143 18.45 -0.07 8.62
N MET A 144 18.69 -0.44 9.87
CA MET A 144 17.82 -1.34 10.64
C MET A 144 16.41 -0.75 10.85
N LEU A 145 16.29 0.54 11.14
CA LEU A 145 15.01 1.23 11.28
C LEU A 145 14.27 1.32 9.94
N GLY A 146 14.97 1.55 8.83
CA GLY A 146 14.42 1.46 7.48
C GLY A 146 13.90 0.06 7.15
N GLY A 147 14.65 -0.98 7.54
CA GLY A 147 14.21 -2.37 7.41
C GLY A 147 12.95 -2.68 8.23
N LEU A 148 12.83 -2.13 9.43
CA LEU A 148 11.62 -2.21 10.26
C LEU A 148 10.44 -1.53 9.57
N ALA A 149 10.62 -0.28 9.12
CA ALA A 149 9.61 0.50 8.41
C ALA A 149 9.03 -0.30 7.23
N ILE A 150 9.91 -0.80 6.37
CA ILE A 150 9.57 -1.54 5.16
C ILE A 150 8.91 -2.88 5.49
N SER A 151 9.40 -3.60 6.50
CA SER A 151 8.78 -4.86 6.92
C SER A 151 7.35 -4.66 7.42
N GLY A 152 7.06 -3.52 8.07
CA GLY A 152 5.72 -3.17 8.50
C GLY A 152 4.76 -2.84 7.34
N MET A 153 5.26 -2.48 6.15
CA MET A 153 4.42 -2.17 4.99
C MET A 153 3.49 -3.33 4.62
N LYS A 154 3.87 -4.58 4.92
CA LYS A 154 3.02 -5.77 4.72
C LYS A 154 1.66 -5.68 5.44
N TYR A 155 1.55 -4.82 6.44
CA TYR A 155 0.32 -4.58 7.21
C TYR A 155 -0.43 -3.33 6.76
N LEU A 156 0.28 -2.21 6.55
CA LEU A 156 -0.37 -0.91 6.34
C LEU A 156 -0.52 -0.53 4.86
N CYS A 157 0.43 -0.92 4.00
CA CYS A 157 0.42 -0.68 2.55
C CYS A 157 0.95 -1.93 1.79
N PRO A 158 0.21 -3.05 1.83
CA PRO A 158 0.72 -4.36 1.40
C PRO A 158 1.06 -4.46 -0.10
N ASP A 159 0.43 -3.63 -0.94
CA ASP A 159 0.67 -3.63 -2.38
C ASP A 159 2.07 -3.08 -2.73
N ASP A 160 2.60 -2.16 -1.92
CA ASP A 160 3.93 -1.57 -2.08
C ASP A 160 5.05 -2.44 -1.49
N HIS A 161 4.75 -3.21 -0.44
CA HIS A 161 5.75 -3.97 0.33
C HIS A 161 6.70 -4.83 -0.53
N PRO A 162 6.26 -5.64 -1.52
CA PRO A 162 7.17 -6.49 -2.29
C PRO A 162 8.23 -5.70 -3.06
N GLY A 163 7.86 -4.55 -3.64
CA GLY A 163 8.78 -3.70 -4.39
C GLY A 163 9.80 -3.03 -3.49
N TRP A 164 9.33 -2.48 -2.36
CA TRP A 164 10.18 -1.82 -1.37
C TRP A 164 11.15 -2.78 -0.69
N LEU A 165 10.69 -3.97 -0.33
CA LEU A 165 11.56 -5.00 0.25
C LEU A 165 12.62 -5.49 -0.75
N ALA A 166 12.28 -5.60 -2.03
CA ALA A 166 13.25 -5.96 -3.07
C ALA A 166 14.33 -4.88 -3.21
N ALA A 167 13.92 -3.61 -3.33
CA ALA A 167 14.83 -2.47 -3.44
C ALA A 167 15.73 -2.31 -2.19
N TYR A 168 15.19 -2.50 -0.99
CA TYR A 168 15.98 -2.48 0.26
C TYR A 168 17.09 -3.54 0.26
N ARG A 169 16.83 -4.73 -0.26
CA ARG A 169 17.82 -5.82 -0.33
C ARG A 169 18.94 -5.58 -1.34
N GLU A 170 18.78 -4.62 -2.24
CA GLU A 170 19.84 -4.20 -3.18
C GLU A 170 20.82 -3.22 -2.54
N LEU A 171 20.44 -2.57 -1.42
CA LEU A 171 21.31 -1.63 -0.73
C LEU A 171 22.53 -2.34 -0.13
N PRO A 172 23.71 -1.70 -0.15
CA PRO A 172 24.86 -2.19 0.57
C PRO A 172 24.58 -2.15 2.08
N ILE A 173 24.89 -3.25 2.78
CA ILE A 173 24.82 -3.28 4.24
C ILE A 173 25.87 -2.28 4.78
N PRO A 174 25.50 -1.31 5.63
CA PRO A 174 26.47 -0.40 6.22
C PRO A 174 27.50 -1.20 7.04
N THR A 175 28.77 -1.07 6.64
CA THR A 175 29.90 -1.55 7.43
C THR A 175 30.53 -0.32 8.06
N GLY A 176 30.28 -0.11 9.35
CA GLY A 176 30.85 1.02 10.10
C GLY A 176 32.36 1.13 10.04
#